data_AF-M5CAG7-F1
#
_entry.id   AF-M5CAG7-F1
#
_cell.length_a   1.000
_cell.length_b   1.000
_cell.length_c   1.000
_cell.angle_alpha   90.00
_cell.angle_beta   90.00
_cell.angle_gamma   90.00
#
_symmetry.space_group_name_H-M   'P 1'
#
loop_
_entity.id
_entity.type
_entity.pdbx_description
1 polymer ?
#
loop_
_entity_poly.entity_id
_entity_poly.type
_entity_poly.pdbx_seq_one_letter_code
_entity_poly.pdbx_strand_id
1 'polypeptide(L)'
;MGGILLTNDGNAILREIDVAHPAAKNMIELSRTQDEEVGDGTTSVIILAGEVLAHTLPLLERSIHPVRIIAGLNAALATALHTVDHISIPIDTSSDKDMLALIKTAIGGEDRHPGRRDS
;
A
#
# COMPACT_ATOMS: atom_id res chain seq x y z
N MET A 1 28.61 11.72 5.09
CA MET A 1 28.56 10.81 6.25
C MET A 1 27.50 9.77 5.94
N GLY A 2 27.90 8.58 5.49
CA GLY A 2 26.95 7.53 5.14
C GLY A 2 26.49 6.82 6.41
N GLY A 3 25.20 6.97 6.76
CA GLY A 3 24.56 6.17 7.79
C GLY A 3 24.16 4.82 7.22
N ILE A 4 24.22 3.77 8.04
CA ILE A 4 23.63 2.47 7.70
C ILE A 4 22.17 2.52 8.19
N LEU A 5 21.22 2.48 7.27
CA LEU A 5 19.80 2.29 7.59
C LEU A 5 19.47 0.80 7.47
N LEU A 6 18.98 0.20 8.57
CA LEU A 6 18.41 -1.14 8.57
C LEU A 6 16.91 -1.02 8.79
N THR A 7 16.12 -1.35 7.77
CA THR A 7 14.66 -1.28 7.81
C THR A 7 14.03 -2.35 6.91
N ASN A 8 12.81 -2.75 7.27
CA ASN A 8 11.93 -3.56 6.44
C ASN A 8 10.66 -2.79 6.03
N ASP A 9 10.56 -1.51 6.42
CA ASP A 9 9.44 -0.66 6.02
C ASP A 9 9.60 -0.22 4.55
N GLY A 10 8.57 -0.46 3.75
CA GLY A 10 8.60 -0.20 2.30
C GLY A 10 8.76 1.28 1.96
N ASN A 11 8.11 2.18 2.70
CA ASN A 11 8.22 3.63 2.48
C ASN A 11 9.62 4.14 2.84
N ALA A 12 10.19 3.68 3.96
CA ALA A 12 11.56 3.99 4.35
C ALA A 12 12.58 3.52 3.29
N ILE A 13 12.40 2.31 2.74
CA ILE A 13 13.25 1.82 1.64
C ILE A 13 13.12 2.73 0.41
N LEU A 14 11.90 3.05 -0.01
CA LEU A 14 11.64 3.83 -1.22
C LEU A 14 12.19 5.26 -1.15
N ARG A 15 12.26 5.85 0.06
CA ARG A 15 12.84 7.19 0.27
C ARG A 15 14.36 7.24 0.11
N GLU A 16 15.05 6.12 0.31
CA GLU A 16 16.51 6.03 0.17
C GLU A 16 16.97 5.72 -1.26
N ILE A 17 16.04 5.34 -2.16
CA ILE A 17 16.37 5.00 -3.54
C ILE A 17 16.36 6.28 -4.39
N ASP A 18 17.52 6.60 -4.98
CA ASP A 18 17.60 7.64 -6.01
C ASP A 18 17.13 7.10 -7.36
N VAL A 19 16.05 7.66 -7.90
CA VAL A 19 15.47 7.27 -9.19
C VAL A 19 15.41 8.43 -10.17
N ALA A 20 15.85 8.20 -11.41
CA ALA A 20 15.77 9.18 -12.48
C ALA A 20 14.42 9.17 -13.21
N HIS A 21 13.77 8.00 -13.32
CA HIS A 21 12.58 7.83 -14.16
C HIS A 21 11.34 8.49 -13.53
N PRO A 22 10.60 9.37 -14.25
CA PRO A 22 9.45 10.07 -13.69
C PRO A 22 8.35 9.16 -13.15
N ALA A 23 8.06 8.03 -13.82
CA ALA A 23 7.07 7.08 -13.31
C ALA A 23 7.51 6.40 -12.00
N ALA A 24 8.81 6.19 -11.81
CA ALA A 24 9.32 5.65 -10.54
C ALA A 24 9.22 6.69 -9.42
N LYS A 25 9.44 7.98 -9.72
CA LYS A 25 9.17 9.08 -8.78
C LYS A 25 7.70 9.11 -8.36
N ASN A 26 6.77 8.96 -9.30
CA ASN A 26 5.34 8.88 -8.98
C ASN A 26 5.01 7.70 -8.05
N MET A 27 5.68 6.55 -8.21
CA MET A 27 5.51 5.40 -7.31
C MET A 27 6.04 5.72 -5.90
N ILE A 28 7.19 6.39 -5.76
CA ILE A 28 7.70 6.81 -4.44
C ILE A 28 6.72 7.78 -3.77
N GLU A 29 6.22 8.76 -4.52
CA GLU A 29 5.22 9.73 -4.02
C GLU A 29 3.90 9.05 -3.62
N LEU A 30 3.47 8.00 -4.33
CA LEU A 30 2.31 7.20 -3.96
C LEU A 30 2.48 6.53 -2.60
N SER A 31 3.65 5.90 -2.35
CA SER A 31 3.93 5.27 -1.06
C SER A 31 3.96 6.31 0.07
N ARG A 32 4.58 7.47 -0.18
CA ARG A 32 4.63 8.59 0.76
C ARG A 32 3.25 9.13 1.09
N THR A 33 2.39 9.30 0.09
CA THR A 33 1.01 9.78 0.30
C THR A 33 0.21 8.79 1.15
N GLN A 34 0.38 7.48 0.91
CA GLN A 34 -0.28 6.44 1.71
C GLN A 34 0.18 6.47 3.18
N ASP A 35 1.47 6.69 3.41
CA ASP A 35 2.09 6.86 4.73
C ASP A 35 1.55 8.10 5.46
N GLU A 36 1.44 9.24 4.75
CA GLU A 36 0.96 10.51 5.32
C GLU A 36 -0.54 10.50 5.65
N GLU A 37 -1.37 9.87 4.81
CA GLU A 37 -2.84 9.90 4.98
C GLU A 37 -3.38 8.80 5.90
N VAL A 38 -2.80 7.60 5.88
CA VAL A 38 -3.31 6.42 6.60
C VAL A 38 -2.28 5.85 7.58
N GLY A 39 -0.99 5.90 7.23
CA GLY A 39 0.09 5.35 8.06
C GLY A 39 0.21 3.82 8.02
N ASP A 40 -0.52 3.14 7.12
CA ASP A 40 -0.45 1.70 6.88
C ASP A 40 -0.62 1.39 5.39
N GLY A 41 -0.19 0.20 4.96
CA GLY A 41 -0.36 -0.29 3.59
C GLY A 41 0.63 0.31 2.58
N THR A 42 1.68 0.99 3.05
CA THR A 42 2.71 1.65 2.21
C THR A 42 3.39 0.70 1.22
N THR A 43 3.60 -0.56 1.63
CA THR A 43 4.13 -1.62 0.77
C THR A 43 3.04 -2.17 -0.17
N SER A 44 1.85 -2.42 0.36
CA SER A 44 0.73 -3.01 -0.37
C SER A 44 0.28 -2.13 -1.55
N VAL A 45 0.23 -0.80 -1.36
CA VAL A 45 -0.17 0.13 -2.43
C VAL A 45 0.80 0.10 -3.61
N ILE A 46 2.09 -0.08 -3.35
CA ILE A 46 3.14 -0.14 -4.39
C ILE A 46 3.07 -1.44 -5.17
N ILE A 47 2.91 -2.56 -4.47
CA ILE A 47 2.73 -3.88 -5.10
C ILE A 47 1.47 -3.86 -5.97
N LEU A 48 0.34 -3.36 -5.43
CA LEU A 48 -0.92 -3.29 -6.16
C LEU A 48 -0.83 -2.42 -7.41
N ALA A 49 -0.22 -1.23 -7.31
CA ALA A 49 -0.03 -0.35 -8.46
C ALA A 49 0.86 -0.99 -9.53
N GLY A 50 1.91 -1.71 -9.14
CA GLY A 50 2.74 -2.50 -10.05
C GLY A 50 1.95 -3.57 -10.80
N GLU A 51 1.12 -4.33 -10.08
CA GLU A 51 0.30 -5.40 -10.66
C GLU A 51 -0.77 -4.85 -11.62
N VAL A 52 -1.42 -3.74 -11.27
CA VAL A 52 -2.40 -3.07 -12.14
C VAL A 52 -1.73 -2.61 -13.46
N LEU A 53 -0.53 -2.05 -13.38
CA LEU A 53 0.23 -1.65 -14.57
C LEU A 53 0.66 -2.86 -15.41
N ALA A 54 1.12 -3.93 -14.78
CA ALA A 54 1.50 -5.17 -15.45
C ALA A 54 0.30 -5.79 -16.21
N HIS A 55 -0.89 -5.82 -15.61
CA HIS A 55 -2.11 -6.28 -16.28
C HIS A 55 -2.63 -5.32 -17.36
N THR A 56 -2.26 -4.05 -17.30
CA THR A 56 -2.64 -3.05 -18.31
C THR A 56 -1.79 -3.16 -19.58
N LEU A 57 -0.53 -3.58 -19.48
CA LEU A 57 0.40 -3.66 -20.62
C LEU A 57 -0.14 -4.52 -21.79
N PRO A 58 -0.66 -5.74 -21.59
CA PRO A 58 -1.23 -6.55 -22.68
C PRO A 58 -2.42 -5.89 -23.39
N LEU A 59 -3.17 -5.02 -22.70
CA LEU A 59 -4.29 -4.29 -23.31
C LEU A 59 -3.78 -3.22 -24.28
N LEU A 60 -2.67 -2.55 -23.93
CA LEU A 60 -1.99 -1.60 -24.80
C LEU A 60 -1.38 -2.30 -26.01
N GLU A 61 -0.74 -3.47 -25.84
CA GLU A 61 -0.19 -4.29 -26.93
C GLU A 61 -1.27 -4.71 -27.93
N ARG A 62 -2.50 -4.92 -27.44
CA ARG A 62 -3.70 -5.19 -28.27
C ARG A 62 -4.31 -3.93 -28.89
N SER A 63 -3.63 -2.79 -28.83
CA SER A 63 -4.06 -1.50 -29.37
C SER A 63 -5.39 -1.00 -28.77
N ILE A 64 -5.71 -1.37 -27.53
CA ILE A 64 -6.84 -0.76 -26.82
C ILE A 64 -6.41 0.64 -26.39
N HIS A 65 -7.19 1.65 -26.79
CA HIS A 65 -6.88 3.04 -26.49
C HIS A 65 -6.81 3.29 -24.95
N PRO A 66 -5.78 3.97 -24.43
CA PRO A 66 -5.59 4.17 -22.99
C PRO A 66 -6.80 4.73 -22.25
N VAL A 67 -7.54 5.66 -22.87
CA VAL A 67 -8.78 6.24 -22.32
C VAL A 67 -9.82 5.15 -21.99
N ARG A 68 -9.92 4.09 -22.81
CA ARG A 68 -10.85 2.98 -22.54
C ARG A 68 -10.38 2.11 -21.39
N ILE A 69 -9.07 1.91 -21.27
CA ILE A 69 -8.49 1.14 -20.16
C ILE A 69 -8.74 1.88 -18.85
N ILE A 70 -8.44 3.18 -18.80
CA ILE A 70 -8.68 4.03 -17.63
C ILE A 70 -10.16 4.02 -17.24
N ALA A 71 -11.08 4.14 -18.21
CA ALA A 71 -12.51 4.06 -17.93
C ALA A 71 -12.91 2.70 -17.33
N GLY A 72 -12.33 1.59 -17.83
CA GLY A 72 -12.53 0.26 -17.27
C GLY A 72 -11.98 0.11 -15.86
N LEU A 73 -10.78 0.61 -15.60
CA LEU A 73 -10.16 0.61 -14.26
C LEU A 73 -10.97 1.44 -13.26
N ASN A 74 -11.50 2.60 -13.65
CA ASN A 74 -12.36 3.42 -12.80
C ASN A 74 -13.68 2.71 -12.45
N ALA A 75 -14.29 2.01 -13.41
CA ALA A 75 -15.49 1.20 -13.15
C ALA A 75 -15.20 0.01 -12.22
N ALA A 76 -14.06 -0.64 -12.40
CA ALA A 76 -13.60 -1.71 -11.52
C ALA A 76 -13.33 -1.19 -10.10
N LEU A 77 -12.67 -0.03 -9.97
CA LEU A 77 -12.40 0.62 -8.68
C LEU A 77 -13.69 0.92 -7.93
N ALA A 78 -14.70 1.49 -8.60
CA ALA A 78 -15.99 1.77 -7.96
C ALA A 78 -16.65 0.49 -7.42
N THR A 79 -16.59 -0.61 -8.18
CA THR A 79 -17.12 -1.91 -7.77
C THR A 79 -16.34 -2.51 -6.59
N ALA A 80 -15.01 -2.38 -6.63
CA ALA A 80 -14.13 -2.85 -5.56
C ALA A 80 -14.41 -2.10 -4.25
N LEU A 81 -14.52 -0.77 -4.28
CA LEU A 81 -14.84 0.05 -3.11
C LEU A 81 -16.21 -0.30 -2.52
N HIS A 82 -17.23 -0.48 -3.37
CA HIS A 82 -18.55 -0.92 -2.92
C HIS A 82 -18.50 -2.31 -2.26
N THR A 83 -17.68 -3.21 -2.80
CA THR A 83 -17.51 -4.56 -2.22
C THR A 83 -16.82 -4.50 -0.86
N VAL A 84 -15.77 -3.68 -0.72
CA VAL A 84 -15.07 -3.45 0.55
C VAL A 84 -16.03 -2.92 1.60
N ASP A 85 -16.85 -1.92 1.27
CA ASP A 85 -17.85 -1.36 2.18
C ASP A 85 -18.88 -2.42 2.61
N HIS A 86 -19.39 -3.21 1.67
CA HIS A 86 -20.37 -4.26 1.95
C HIS A 86 -19.83 -5.38 2.87
N ILE A 87 -18.54 -5.71 2.78
CA ILE A 87 -17.92 -6.73 3.65
C ILE A 87 -17.31 -6.15 4.94
N SER A 88 -17.34 -4.82 5.10
CA SER A 88 -16.76 -4.15 6.26
C SER A 88 -17.58 -4.43 7.52
N ILE A 89 -16.87 -4.67 8.63
CA ILE A 89 -17.49 -4.88 9.94
C ILE A 89 -17.27 -3.60 10.75
N PRO A 90 -18.33 -2.91 11.20
CA PRO A 90 -18.19 -1.69 11.99
C PRO A 90 -17.58 -2.00 13.36
N ILE A 91 -16.71 -1.10 13.81
CA ILE A 91 -16.05 -1.15 15.12
C ILE A 91 -16.51 0.03 15.96
N ASP A 92 -16.81 -0.21 17.23
CA ASP A 92 -17.11 0.85 18.19
C ASP A 92 -15.82 1.50 18.70
N THR A 93 -15.60 2.77 18.36
CA THR A 93 -14.39 3.52 18.74
C THR A 93 -14.39 3.98 20.20
N SER A 94 -15.52 3.87 20.90
CA SER A 94 -15.60 4.13 22.34
C SER A 94 -15.34 2.89 23.21
N SER A 95 -15.27 1.71 22.58
CA SER A 95 -15.03 0.42 23.22
C SER A 95 -13.53 0.14 23.33
N ASP A 96 -12.98 0.21 24.54
CA ASP A 96 -11.57 -0.14 24.81
C ASP A 96 -11.22 -1.54 24.31
N LYS A 97 -12.17 -2.49 24.42
CA LYS A 97 -11.95 -3.87 23.98
C LYS A 97 -11.73 -3.95 22.46
N ASP A 98 -12.54 -3.25 21.68
CA ASP A 98 -12.48 -3.33 20.22
C ASP A 98 -11.30 -2.52 19.67
N MET A 99 -11.00 -1.37 20.29
CA MET A 99 -9.80 -0.59 19.97
C MET A 99 -8.51 -1.36 20.30
N LEU A 100 -8.45 -2.07 21.42
CA LEU A 100 -7.32 -2.94 21.76
C LEU A 100 -7.15 -4.11 20.77
N ALA A 101 -8.25 -4.68 20.28
CA ALA A 101 -8.19 -5.71 19.26
C ALA A 101 -7.63 -5.15 17.94
N LEU A 102 -8.10 -3.99 17.50
CA LEU A 102 -7.62 -3.30 16.30
C LEU A 102 -6.12 -2.99 16.37
N ILE A 103 -5.67 -2.39 17.47
CA ILE A 103 -4.25 -2.06 17.68
C ILE A 103 -3.36 -3.31 17.62
N LYS A 104 -3.79 -4.42 18.25
CA LYS A 104 -3.05 -5.69 18.21
C LYS A 104 -2.92 -6.24 16.79
N THR A 105 -3.95 -6.08 15.96
CA THR A 105 -3.89 -6.53 14.57
C THR A 105 -2.94 -5.68 13.72
N ALA A 106 -2.93 -4.37 13.93
CA ALA A 106 -2.09 -3.44 13.18
C ALA A 106 -0.59 -3.60 13.55
N ILE A 107 -0.27 -3.72 14.85
CA ILE A 107 1.13 -3.83 15.30
C ILE A 107 1.75 -5.20 15.02
N GLY A 108 0.95 -6.27 14.95
CA GLY A 108 1.43 -7.64 14.78
C GLY A 108 2.24 -7.89 13.49
N GLY A 109 2.10 -7.04 12.48
CA GLY A 109 2.89 -7.11 11.24
C GLY A 109 4.33 -6.61 11.39
N GLU A 110 4.57 -5.66 12.29
CA GLU A 110 5.83 -4.93 12.44
C GLU A 110 6.78 -5.61 13.44
N ASP A 111 6.25 -6.31 14.44
CA ASP A 111 7.03 -6.88 15.56
C ASP A 111 7.31 -8.38 15.44
N ARG A 112 7.68 -8.85 14.24
CA ARG A 112 8.21 -10.23 14.06
C ARG A 112 9.73 -10.25 14.07
N HIS A 113 10.33 -9.83 15.19
CA HIS A 113 11.69 -10.25 15.53
C HIS A 113 11.65 -11.28 16.68
N PRO A 114 11.81 -12.60 16.41
CA PRO A 114 12.01 -13.60 17.44
C PRO A 114 13.45 -13.47 17.95
N GLY A 115 13.74 -12.42 18.73
CA GLY A 115 15.12 -12.03 18.98
C GLY A 115 15.32 -11.10 20.16
N ARG A 116 14.69 -11.40 21.30
CA ARG A 116 15.19 -11.06 22.65
C ARG A 116 14.36 -11.81 23.68
N ARG A 117 14.79 -13.03 23.99
CA ARG A 117 14.46 -13.61 25.29
C ARG A 117 15.21 -12.78 26.32
N ASP A 118 14.46 -12.17 27.23
CA ASP A 118 14.99 -11.69 28.48
C ASP A 118 15.66 -12.85 29.22
N SER A 119 16.86 -12.58 29.73
CA SER A 119 17.55 -13.21 30.87
C SER A 119 17.63 -14.74 30.93
#